data_AF-A0A3E0D803-F1
#
_entry.id   AF-A0A3E0D803-F1
#
_cell.length_a   1.000
_cell.length_b   1.000
_cell.length_c   1.000
_cell.angle_alpha   90.00
_cell.angle_beta   90.00
_cell.angle_gamma   90.00
#
_symmetry.space_group_name_H-M   'P 1'
#
loop_
_entity.id
_entity.type
_entity.pdbx_description
1 polymer ?
#
loop_
_entity_poly.entity_id
_entity_poly.type
_entity_poly.pdbx_seq_one_letter_code
_entity_poly.pdbx_strand_id
1 'polypeptide(L)'
;MPVFSHSKLNEGKRERSKLLIAHLSGVHDKALSHFSSKVVFEKCDNVNQLLSVVCWLHDLGKYTSYFQTYLLEPEKVDQQLKAHSNLGAHTAFQYFSENPEKALLAFFLSIVSK
;
A
#
# COMPACT_ATOMS: atom_id res chain seq x y z
N MET A 1 -11.52 12.74 -9.34
CA MET A 1 -10.29 12.74 -10.17
C MET A 1 -9.67 11.35 -10.09
N PRO A 2 -9.31 10.70 -11.21
CA PRO A 2 -8.68 9.37 -11.17
C PRO A 2 -7.25 9.45 -10.60
N VAL A 3 -6.89 8.44 -9.79
CA VAL A 3 -5.58 8.32 -9.12
C VAL A 3 -4.92 7.02 -9.56
N PHE A 4 -3.61 7.05 -9.78
CA PHE A 4 -2.88 5.97 -10.41
C PHE A 4 -1.78 5.41 -9.51
N SER A 5 -1.52 4.12 -9.61
CA SER A 5 -0.44 3.45 -8.87
C SER A 5 0.87 3.41 -9.66
N HIS A 6 0.81 3.52 -10.99
CA HIS A 6 1.94 3.32 -11.89
C HIS A 6 1.90 4.26 -13.10
N SER A 7 3.06 4.46 -13.71
CA SER A 7 3.21 5.05 -15.03
C SER A 7 4.08 4.18 -15.94
N LYS A 8 3.96 4.38 -17.25
CA LYS A 8 4.75 3.71 -18.29
C LYS A 8 5.35 4.77 -19.22
N LEU A 9 6.50 4.48 -19.79
CA LEU A 9 7.06 5.30 -20.86
C LEU A 9 6.50 4.79 -22.20
N ASN A 10 5.86 5.66 -22.95
CA ASN A 10 5.28 5.37 -24.25
C ASN A 10 5.73 6.45 -25.24
N GLU A 11 6.43 6.06 -26.31
CA GLU A 11 6.93 6.99 -27.34
C GLU A 11 7.68 8.22 -26.77
N GLY A 12 8.48 8.02 -25.71
CA GLY A 12 9.24 9.09 -25.06
C GLY A 12 8.44 9.94 -24.06
N LYS A 13 7.13 9.73 -23.94
CA LYS A 13 6.25 10.41 -22.97
C LYS A 13 5.85 9.45 -21.84
N ARG A 14 5.92 9.93 -20.60
CA ARG A 14 5.46 9.15 -19.44
C ARG A 14 3.96 9.32 -19.26
N GLU A 15 3.24 8.21 -19.16
CA GLU A 15 1.77 8.19 -19.06
C GLU A 15 1.32 7.30 -17.90
N ARG A 16 0.23 7.69 -17.24
CA ARG A 16 -0.33 6.93 -16.11
C ARG A 16 -0.95 5.63 -16.63
N SER A 17 -0.65 4.50 -16.00
CA SER A 17 -0.90 3.18 -16.61
C SER A 17 -1.79 2.23 -15.83
N LYS A 18 -1.94 2.41 -14.51
CA LYS A 18 -2.79 1.56 -13.66
C LYS A 18 -3.49 2.39 -12.60
N LEU A 19 -4.81 2.26 -12.48
CA LEU A 19 -5.57 2.91 -11.41
C LEU A 19 -5.13 2.38 -10.04
N LEU A 20 -5.06 3.26 -9.05
CA LEU A 20 -4.71 2.89 -7.68
C LEU A 20 -5.73 1.92 -7.10
N ILE A 21 -7.03 2.21 -7.25
CA ILE A 21 -8.10 1.34 -6.74
C ILE A 21 -8.02 -0.08 -7.34
N ALA A 22 -7.83 -0.21 -8.64
CA ALA A 22 -7.70 -1.51 -9.31
C ALA A 22 -6.43 -2.26 -8.87
N HIS A 23 -5.37 -1.53 -8.50
CA HIS A 23 -4.18 -2.15 -7.92
C HIS A 23 -4.48 -2.68 -6.51
N LEU A 24 -5.05 -1.85 -5.63
CA LEU A 24 -5.36 -2.23 -4.25
C LEU A 24 -6.34 -3.40 -4.18
N SER A 25 -7.44 -3.37 -4.95
CA SER A 25 -8.39 -4.47 -5.02
C SER A 25 -7.72 -5.77 -5.49
N GLY A 26 -6.91 -5.70 -6.54
CA GLY A 26 -6.21 -6.88 -7.05
C GLY A 26 -5.18 -7.47 -6.08
N VAL A 27 -4.56 -6.65 -5.22
CA VAL A 27 -3.67 -7.13 -4.15
C VAL A 27 -4.50 -7.76 -3.03
N HIS A 28 -5.56 -7.08 -2.60
CA HIS A 28 -6.49 -7.55 -1.56
C HIS A 28 -7.12 -8.91 -1.90
N ASP A 29 -7.69 -9.03 -3.09
CA ASP A 29 -8.34 -10.26 -3.55
C ASP A 29 -7.36 -11.43 -3.56
N LYS A 30 -6.15 -11.22 -4.11
CA LYS A 30 -5.11 -12.25 -4.17
C LYS A 30 -4.63 -12.66 -2.78
N ALA A 31 -4.43 -11.69 -1.89
CA ALA A 31 -3.96 -11.95 -0.54
C ALA A 31 -4.98 -12.81 0.22
N LEU A 32 -6.26 -12.42 0.21
CA LEU A 32 -7.30 -13.19 0.91
C LEU A 32 -7.57 -14.55 0.26
N SER A 33 -7.52 -14.65 -1.08
CA SER A 33 -7.81 -15.92 -1.76
C SER A 33 -6.69 -16.97 -1.64
N HIS A 34 -5.45 -16.55 -1.40
CA HIS A 34 -4.29 -17.44 -1.27
C HIS A 34 -3.76 -17.56 0.16
N PHE A 35 -4.35 -16.85 1.13
CA PHE A 35 -3.93 -16.97 2.52
C PHE A 35 -4.30 -18.35 3.07
N SER A 36 -3.29 -19.08 3.55
CA SER A 36 -3.48 -20.41 4.10
C SER A 36 -4.10 -20.33 5.50
N SER A 37 -5.21 -21.04 5.70
CA SER A 37 -5.86 -21.18 7.02
C SER A 37 -4.99 -21.88 8.07
N LYS A 38 -3.86 -22.47 7.65
CA LYS A 38 -2.88 -23.08 8.56
C LYS A 38 -1.91 -22.08 9.18
N VAL A 39 -1.85 -20.85 8.67
CA VAL A 39 -1.00 -19.80 9.21
C VAL A 39 -1.73 -19.14 10.38
N VAL A 40 -1.19 -19.35 11.58
CA VAL A 40 -1.74 -18.77 12.82
C VAL A 40 -0.69 -17.87 13.44
N PHE A 41 -1.11 -16.67 13.82
CA PHE A 41 -0.30 -15.75 14.60
C PHE A 41 -0.90 -15.74 16.01
N GLU A 42 -0.19 -16.30 16.99
CA GLU A 42 -0.71 -16.48 18.37
C GLU A 42 -1.29 -15.19 18.97
N LYS A 43 -0.73 -14.04 18.58
CA LYS A 43 -1.11 -12.72 19.11
C LYS A 43 -1.93 -11.86 18.14
N CYS A 44 -2.38 -12.44 17.03
CA CYS A 44 -3.26 -11.79 16.07
C CYS A 44 -4.51 -12.65 15.86
N ASP A 45 -5.53 -12.32 16.65
CA ASP A 45 -6.85 -12.95 16.68
C ASP A 45 -7.56 -13.01 15.32
N ASN A 46 -7.32 -12.02 14.46
CA ASN A 46 -7.97 -11.90 13.17
C ASN A 46 -6.96 -11.49 12.09
N VAL A 47 -6.26 -12.50 11.57
CA VAL A 47 -5.24 -12.35 10.53
C VAL A 47 -5.84 -11.87 9.22
N ASN A 48 -7.06 -12.27 8.88
CA ASN A 48 -7.76 -11.80 7.68
C ASN A 48 -8.04 -10.29 7.73
N GLN A 49 -8.40 -9.75 8.91
CA GLN A 49 -8.53 -8.31 9.10
C GLN A 49 -7.18 -7.60 8.94
N LEU A 50 -6.11 -8.14 9.54
CA LEU A 50 -4.75 -7.61 9.38
C LEU A 50 -4.35 -7.55 7.91
N LEU A 51 -4.48 -8.67 7.18
CA LEU A 51 -4.23 -8.76 5.74
C LEU A 51 -5.05 -7.74 4.96
N SER A 52 -6.34 -7.67 5.23
CA SER A 52 -7.25 -6.74 4.55
C SER A 52 -6.79 -5.29 4.71
N VAL A 53 -6.53 -4.87 5.96
CA VAL A 53 -6.08 -3.51 6.28
C VAL A 53 -4.75 -3.19 5.61
N VAL A 54 -3.76 -4.07 5.70
CA VAL A 54 -2.46 -3.88 5.05
C VAL A 54 -2.62 -3.78 3.52
N CYS A 55 -3.40 -4.66 2.89
CA CYS A 55 -3.59 -4.64 1.44
C CYS A 55 -4.20 -3.32 0.96
N TRP A 56 -5.17 -2.76 1.70
CA TRP A 56 -5.79 -1.49 1.34
C TRP A 56 -4.91 -0.28 1.62
N LEU A 57 -4.07 -0.34 2.65
CA LEU A 57 -3.34 0.84 3.14
C LEU A 57 -1.89 0.92 2.69
N HIS A 58 -1.21 -0.18 2.35
CA HIS A 58 0.23 -0.18 2.03
C HIS A 58 0.63 0.87 0.99
N ASP A 59 -0.27 1.14 0.06
CA ASP A 59 -0.11 2.05 -1.06
C ASP A 59 -0.90 3.37 -0.91
N LEU A 60 -1.43 3.67 0.28
CA LEU A 60 -2.24 4.87 0.53
C LEU A 60 -1.51 6.16 0.14
N GLY A 61 -0.20 6.23 0.39
CA GLY A 61 0.60 7.40 0.02
C GLY A 61 0.62 7.70 -1.48
N LYS A 62 0.24 6.73 -2.34
CA LYS A 62 0.07 6.95 -3.77
C LYS A 62 -1.06 7.93 -4.09
N TYR A 63 -2.00 8.15 -3.16
CA TYR A 63 -3.09 9.11 -3.32
C TYR A 63 -2.65 10.58 -3.21
N THR A 64 -1.46 10.84 -2.68
CA THR A 64 -0.95 12.21 -2.52
C THR A 64 -0.71 12.88 -3.88
N SER A 65 -0.92 14.21 -3.94
CA SER A 65 -0.59 15.01 -5.12
C SER A 65 0.90 14.86 -5.50
N TYR A 66 1.77 14.82 -4.49
CA TYR A 66 3.20 14.58 -4.67
C TYR A 66 3.47 13.28 -5.45
N PHE A 67 2.82 12.17 -5.05
CA PHE A 67 2.96 10.91 -5.76
C PHE A 67 2.47 11.00 -7.20
N GLN A 68 1.28 11.59 -7.39
CA GLN A 68 0.66 11.70 -8.71
C GLN A 68 1.43 12.61 -9.67
N THR A 69 2.18 13.58 -9.17
CA THR A 69 3.06 14.45 -9.95
C THR A 69 4.32 13.71 -10.37
N TYR A 70 5.04 13.05 -9.44
CA TYR A 70 6.28 12.37 -9.81
C TYR A 70 6.04 11.17 -10.74
N LEU A 71 4.83 10.58 -10.75
CA LEU A 71 4.45 9.56 -11.73
C LEU A 71 4.66 10.04 -13.18
N LEU A 72 4.63 11.34 -13.45
CA LEU A 72 4.88 11.90 -14.78
C LEU A 72 6.26 12.56 -14.89
N GLU A 73 6.76 13.14 -13.79
CA GLU A 73 7.99 13.94 -13.74
C GLU A 73 8.99 13.34 -12.73
N PRO A 74 9.50 12.11 -12.97
CA PRO A 74 10.36 11.40 -12.02
C PRO A 74 11.70 12.12 -11.75
N GLU A 75 12.16 12.97 -12.66
CA GLU A 75 13.38 13.77 -12.57
C GLU A 75 13.33 14.87 -11.50
N LYS A 76 12.13 15.24 -11.02
CA LYS A 76 11.93 16.27 -9.98
C LYS A 76 11.67 15.67 -8.59
N VAL A 77 11.91 14.37 -8.40
CA VAL A 77 11.51 13.67 -7.18
C VAL A 77 12.54 13.84 -6.05
N ASP A 78 12.08 14.35 -4.92
CA ASP A 78 12.71 14.16 -3.61
C ASP A 78 12.52 12.68 -3.20
N GLN A 79 13.63 11.98 -2.96
CA GLN A 79 13.62 10.56 -2.62
C GLN A 79 13.01 10.26 -1.24
N GLN A 80 13.10 11.19 -0.28
CA GLN A 80 12.48 11.02 1.04
C GLN A 80 10.95 11.08 0.91
N LEU A 81 10.45 12.06 0.14
CA LEU A 81 9.01 12.22 -0.10
C LEU A 81 8.44 11.14 -1.02
N LYS A 82 9.29 10.39 -1.74
CA LYS A 82 8.88 9.25 -2.57
C LYS A 82 8.43 8.03 -1.76
N ALA A 83 8.77 7.96 -0.47
CA ALA A 83 8.41 6.87 0.43
C ALA A 83 6.91 6.88 0.80
N HIS A 84 6.07 6.51 -0.17
CA HIS A 84 4.61 6.45 -0.05
C HIS A 84 4.13 5.43 0.98
N SER A 85 4.90 4.36 1.21
CA SER A 85 4.54 3.29 2.14
C SER A 85 4.46 3.78 3.58
N ASN A 86 5.19 4.84 3.96
CA ASN A 86 5.18 5.38 5.32
C ASN A 86 3.79 5.89 5.73
N LEU A 87 3.07 6.58 4.84
CA LEU A 87 1.71 7.05 5.11
C LEU A 87 0.75 5.88 5.33
N GLY A 88 0.88 4.84 4.52
CA GLY A 88 0.12 3.60 4.67
C GLY A 88 0.41 2.90 6.00
N ALA A 89 1.69 2.74 6.31
CA ALA A 89 2.17 2.07 7.51
C ALA A 89 1.71 2.77 8.79
N HIS A 90 1.84 4.10 8.87
CA HIS A 90 1.35 4.86 10.04
C HIS A 90 -0.17 4.78 10.19
N THR A 91 -0.90 4.83 9.07
CA THR A 91 -2.37 4.69 9.09
C THR A 91 -2.79 3.30 9.58
N ALA A 92 -2.12 2.26 9.09
CA ALA A 92 -2.36 0.87 9.50
C ALA A 92 -1.99 0.61 10.97
N PHE A 93 -0.89 1.21 11.44
CA PHE A 93 -0.49 1.19 12.85
C PHE A 93 -1.57 1.80 13.74
N GLN A 94 -2.05 3.01 13.38
CA GLN A 94 -3.08 3.71 14.14
C GLN A 94 -4.42 2.96 14.12
N TYR A 95 -4.77 2.31 13.01
CA TYR A 95 -5.99 1.51 12.90
C TYR A 95 -6.05 0.39 13.95
N PHE A 96 -4.91 -0.17 14.33
CA PHE A 96 -4.81 -1.24 15.34
C PHE A 96 -4.26 -0.74 16.69
N SER A 97 -4.40 0.56 17.03
CA SER A 97 -3.77 1.15 18.21
C SER A 97 -4.12 0.47 19.55
N GLU A 98 -5.26 -0.24 19.61
CA GLU A 98 -5.72 -0.99 20.79
C GLU A 98 -5.00 -2.34 20.97
N ASN A 99 -4.33 -2.85 19.93
CA ASN A 99 -3.53 -4.07 19.97
C ASN A 99 -2.10 -3.76 19.44
N PRO A 100 -1.14 -3.46 20.34
CA PRO A 100 0.20 -3.04 19.95
C PRO A 100 0.94 -4.03 19.03
N GLU A 101 0.73 -5.33 19.21
CA GLU A 101 1.40 -6.36 18.41
C GLU A 101 0.84 -6.41 17.00
N LYS A 102 -0.48 -6.33 16.85
CA LYS A 102 -1.16 -6.22 15.56
C LYS A 102 -0.82 -4.90 14.86
N ALA A 103 -0.71 -3.79 15.60
CA ALA A 103 -0.28 -2.50 15.07
C ALA A 103 1.15 -2.55 14.52
N LEU A 104 2.09 -3.13 15.26
CA LEU A 104 3.48 -3.31 14.82
C LEU A 104 3.57 -4.20 13.58
N LEU A 105 2.82 -5.31 13.55
CA LEU A 105 2.74 -6.17 12.37
C LEU A 105 2.18 -5.41 11.17
N ALA A 106 1.10 -4.65 11.35
CA ALA A 106 0.49 -3.87 10.28
C ALA A 106 1.44 -2.80 9.72
N PHE A 107 2.16 -2.10 10.61
CA PHE A 107 3.19 -1.12 10.23
C PHE A 107 4.30 -1.78 9.41
N PHE A 108 4.88 -2.86 9.95
CA PHE A 108 6.00 -3.55 9.30
C PHE A 108 5.60 -4.11 7.94
N LEU A 109 4.46 -4.82 7.87
CA LEU A 109 3.95 -5.40 6.63
C LEU A 109 3.67 -4.33 5.57
N SER A 110 3.14 -3.17 5.97
CA SER A 110 2.85 -2.06 5.03
C SER A 110 4.12 -1.45 4.40
N ILE A 111 5.27 -1.51 5.08
CA ILE A 111 6.54 -0.98 4.56
C ILE A 111 7.20 -1.97 3.59
N VAL A 112 7.12 -3.27 3.89
CA VAL A 112 7.79 -4.32 3.10
C VAL A 112 6.96 -4.83 1.92
N SER A 113 5.66 -4.54 1.91
CA SER A 113 4.76 -4.86 0.78
C SER A 113 5.14 -4.01 -0.44
N LYS A 114 5.69 -4.64 -1.48
CA LYS A 114 6.04 -4.01 -2.76
C LYS A 114 5.38 -4.74 -3.92
#